data_AF-A0AA43DFQ8-F1
#
_entry.id   AF-A0AA43DFQ8-F1
#
_cell.length_a   1.000
_cell.length_b   1.000
_cell.length_c   1.000
_cell.angle_alpha   90.00
_cell.angle_beta   90.00
_cell.angle_gamma   90.00
#
_symmetry.space_group_name_H-M   'P 1'
#
loop_
_entity.id
_entity.type
_entity.pdbx_description
1 polymer ?
#
loop_
_entity_poly.entity_id
_entity_poly.type
_entity_poly.pdbx_seq_one_letter_code
_entity_poly.pdbx_strand_id
1 'polypeptide(L)'
;MMFAGEYLCKVDEKGRFIVPSPIREQIEAEGQAVMFLKGPEQSLLLYSMKEWEKVLDRTKSSLDEDQSRLFMHFVVSEAGSSDVDKTGRI
;
A
#
# COMPACT_ATOMS: atom_id res chain seq x y z
N MET A 1 14.88 3.40 5.06
CA MET A 1 14.87 4.04 3.72
C MET A 1 13.58 4.85 3.60
N MET A 2 13.53 5.85 2.72
CA MET A 2 12.37 6.74 2.56
C MET A 2 11.85 6.63 1.12
N PHE A 3 10.54 6.43 0.97
CA PHE A 3 9.86 6.64 -0.31
C PHE A 3 9.71 8.15 -0.51
N ALA A 4 10.38 8.70 -1.53
CA ALA A 4 10.37 10.13 -1.79
C ALA A 4 10.49 10.42 -3.28
N GLY A 5 9.92 11.56 -3.69
CA GLY A 5 9.88 12.00 -5.08
C GLY A 5 8.50 11.93 -5.69
N GLU A 6 8.37 12.56 -6.85
CA GLU A 6 7.15 12.59 -7.64
C GLU A 6 7.44 11.95 -8.99
N TYR A 7 6.55 11.04 -9.42
CA TYR A 7 6.72 10.28 -10.63
C TYR A 7 5.42 10.28 -11.42
N LEU A 8 5.49 10.73 -12.67
CA LEU A 8 4.34 10.65 -13.58
C LEU A 8 4.26 9.24 -14.18
N CYS A 9 3.32 8.45 -13.71
CA CYS A 9 3.06 7.10 -14.23
C CYS A 9 1.81 7.09 -15.10
N LYS A 10 1.91 6.51 -16.30
CA LYS A 10 0.74 6.23 -17.13
C LYS A 10 0.07 4.93 -16.67
N VAL A 11 -1.26 4.96 -16.60
CA VAL A 11 -2.08 3.80 -16.30
C VAL A 11 -2.50 3.14 -17.61
N ASP A 12 -2.36 1.81 -17.70
CA ASP A 12 -2.77 1.03 -18.87
C ASP A 12 -4.29 0.74 -18.87
N GLU A 13 -4.80 0.15 -19.94
CA GLU A 13 -6.23 -0.19 -20.09
C GLU A 13 -6.76 -1.15 -19.03
N LYS A 14 -5.88 -1.84 -18.31
CA LYS A 14 -6.22 -2.78 -17.23
C LYS A 14 -6.08 -2.14 -15.85
N GLY A 15 -5.83 -0.83 -15.77
CA GLY A 15 -5.72 -0.11 -14.51
C GLY A 15 -4.35 -0.25 -13.83
N ARG A 16 -3.32 -0.74 -14.52
CA ARG A 16 -1.99 -0.97 -13.95
C ARG A 16 -1.02 0.13 -14.31
N PHE A 17 0.01 0.32 -13.51
CA PHE A 17 1.08 1.27 -13.81
C PHE A 17 2.46 0.67 -13.56
N ILE A 18 3.49 1.19 -14.23
CA ILE A 18 4.88 0.80 -13.98
C ILE A 18 5.36 1.52 -12.72
N VAL A 19 5.86 0.75 -11.75
CA VAL A 19 6.46 1.29 -10.54
C VAL A 19 7.83 1.90 -10.89
N PRO A 20 8.12 3.15 -10.50
CA PRO A 20 9.43 3.75 -10.69
C PRO A 20 10.55 2.90 -10.07
N SER A 21 11.68 2.72 -10.75
CA SER A 21 12.77 1.83 -10.30
C SER A 21 13.20 2.06 -8.84
N PRO A 22 13.41 3.30 -8.36
CA PRO A 22 13.84 3.55 -6.98
C PRO A 22 12.81 3.10 -5.92
N ILE A 23 11.53 3.08 -6.28
CA ILE A 23 10.43 2.62 -5.43
C ILE A 23 10.30 1.11 -5.52
N ARG A 24 10.43 0.54 -6.73
CA ARG A 24 10.37 -0.90 -6.98
C ARG A 24 11.46 -1.63 -6.20
N GLU A 25 12.71 -1.16 -6.25
CA GLU A 25 13.83 -1.76 -5.50
C GLU A 25 13.57 -1.79 -3.99
N GLN A 26 12.91 -0.76 -3.45
CA GLN A 26 12.52 -0.71 -2.05
C GLN A 26 11.41 -1.70 -1.71
N ILE A 27 10.40 -1.86 -2.59
CA ILE A 27 9.34 -2.86 -2.43
C ILE A 27 9.94 -4.27 -2.48
N GLU A 28 10.78 -4.54 -3.49
CA GLU A 28 11.43 -5.84 -3.71
C GLU A 28 12.30 -6.28 -2.52
N ALA A 29 12.95 -5.33 -1.84
CA ALA A 29 13.72 -5.58 -0.64
C ALA A 29 12.87 -6.02 0.57
N GLU A 30 11.57 -5.72 0.57
CA GLU A 30 10.63 -6.05 1.65
C GLU A 30 9.59 -7.11 1.28
N GLY A 31 9.59 -7.58 0.02
CA GLY A 31 8.65 -8.59 -0.49
C GLY A 31 8.37 -8.41 -1.98
N GLN A 32 7.31 -9.03 -2.50
CA GLN A 32 6.83 -8.79 -3.87
C GLN A 32 5.41 -8.22 -3.90
N ALA A 33 4.75 -8.16 -2.74
CA ALA A 33 3.41 -7.66 -2.59
C ALA A 33 3.39 -6.28 -1.95
N VAL A 34 2.38 -5.51 -2.30
CA VAL A 34 2.04 -4.24 -1.66
C VAL A 34 0.60 -4.27 -1.16
N MET A 35 0.30 -3.39 -0.21
CA MET A 35 -1.06 -3.12 0.24
C MET A 35 -1.49 -1.74 -0.26
N PHE A 36 -2.70 -1.68 -0.81
CA PHE A 36 -3.38 -0.46 -1.22
C PHE A 36 -4.50 -0.12 -0.25
N LEU A 37 -4.66 1.18 0.00
CA LEU A 37 -5.79 1.72 0.71
C LEU A 37 -6.31 2.97 0.00
N LYS A 38 -7.61 3.23 0.14
CA LYS A 38 -8.17 4.51 -0.29
C LYS A 38 -7.57 5.64 0.55
N GLY A 39 -6.94 6.58 -0.14
CA GLY A 39 -6.39 7.79 0.46
C GLY A 39 -7.37 8.96 0.41
N PRO A 40 -6.99 10.10 0.99
CA PRO A 40 -7.71 11.36 0.84
C PRO A 40 -7.68 11.84 -0.62
N GLU A 41 -8.57 12.77 -0.97
CA GLU A 41 -8.52 13.49 -2.26
C GLU A 41 -8.48 12.60 -3.51
N GLN A 42 -9.24 11.50 -3.50
CA GLN A 42 -9.29 10.52 -4.61
C GLN A 42 -7.93 9.88 -4.94
N SER A 43 -7.08 9.69 -3.93
CA SER A 43 -5.80 9.00 -4.07
C SER A 43 -5.86 7.56 -3.56
N LEU A 44 -4.82 6.80 -3.89
CA LEU A 44 -4.51 5.52 -3.25
C LEU A 44 -3.22 5.67 -2.46
N LEU A 45 -3.22 5.14 -1.25
CA LEU A 45 -2.02 4.94 -0.45
C LEU A 45 -1.46 3.54 -0.76
N LEU A 46 -0.15 3.45 -0.89
CA LEU A 46 0.57 2.19 -1.12
C LEU A 46 1.58 1.99 0.01
N TYR A 47 1.56 0.80 0.60
CA TYR A 47 2.52 0.34 1.60
C TYR A 47 3.19 -0.95 1.13
N SER A 48 4.46 -1.15 1.48
CA SER A 48 5.00 -2.50 1.50
C SER A 48 4.22 -3.34 2.52
N MET A 49 4.13 -4.66 2.32
CA MET A 49 3.44 -5.53 3.28
C MET A 49 4.02 -5.40 4.70
N LYS A 50 5.35 -5.32 4.80
CA LYS A 50 6.06 -5.17 6.08
C LYS A 50 5.71 -3.86 6.79
N GLU A 51 5.60 -2.76 6.06
CA GLU A 51 5.21 -1.48 6.66
C GLU A 51 3.73 -1.47 7.02
N TRP A 52 2.88 -2.09 6.20
CA TRP A 52 1.46 -2.23 6.50
C TRP A 52 1.20 -2.99 7.81
N GLU A 53 1.90 -4.09 8.05
CA GLU A 53 1.83 -4.83 9.32
C GLU A 53 2.16 -3.94 10.52
N LYS A 54 3.22 -3.13 10.43
CA LYS A 54 3.58 -2.18 11.50
C LYS A 54 2.52 -1.11 11.70
N VAL A 55 1.91 -0.61 10.63
CA VAL A 55 0.80 0.36 10.70
C VAL A 55 -0.39 -0.26 11.42
N LEU A 56 -0.76 -1.50 11.08
CA LEU A 56 -1.84 -2.24 11.72
C LEU A 56 -1.58 -2.42 13.22
N ASP A 57 -0.40 -2.94 13.58
CA ASP A 57 -0.05 -3.20 14.98
C ASP A 57 -0.02 -1.93 15.82
N ARG A 58 0.63 -0.88 15.30
CA ARG A 58 0.69 0.42 15.97
C ARG A 58 -0.71 1.01 16.17
N THR A 59 -1.54 0.95 15.13
CA THR A 59 -2.91 1.50 15.19
C THR A 59 -3.72 0.74 16.23
N LYS A 60 -3.78 -0.59 16.14
CA LYS A 60 -4.52 -1.43 17.09
C LYS A 60 -4.07 -1.24 18.53
N SER A 61 -2.77 -1.03 18.77
CA SER A 61 -2.26 -0.80 20.14
C SER A 61 -2.80 0.47 20.82
N SER A 62 -3.34 1.41 20.04
CA SER A 62 -3.90 2.68 20.50
C SER A 62 -5.43 2.72 20.53
N LEU A 63 -6.10 1.66 20.07
CA LEU A 63 -7.55 1.59 19.99
C LEU A 63 -8.11 0.69 21.09
N ASP A 64 -9.28 1.04 21.62
CA ASP A 64 -10.08 0.10 22.40
C ASP A 64 -10.74 -0.97 21.50
N GLU A 65 -11.48 -1.90 22.11
CA GLU A 65 -12.09 -3.00 21.38
C GLU A 65 -13.10 -2.54 20.32
N ASP A 66 -13.95 -1.57 20.66
CA ASP A 66 -14.99 -1.06 19.76
C ASP A 66 -14.35 -0.32 18.58
N GLN A 67 -13.36 0.55 18.86
CA GLN A 67 -12.61 1.26 17.84
C GLN A 67 -11.82 0.29 16.93
N SER A 68 -11.22 -0.75 17.50
CA SER A 68 -10.50 -1.77 16.73
C SER A 68 -11.41 -2.52 15.76
N ARG A 69 -12.63 -2.89 16.21
CA ARG A 69 -13.64 -3.51 15.32
C ARG A 69 -14.06 -2.58 14.19
N LEU A 70 -14.31 -1.31 14.48
CA LEU A 70 -14.67 -0.31 13.47
C LEU A 70 -13.52 -0.07 12.47
N PHE A 71 -12.28 0.01 12.95
CA PHE A 71 -11.09 0.14 12.11
C PHE A 71 -10.94 -1.05 11.15
N MET A 72 -11.09 -2.28 11.66
CA MET A 72 -11.08 -3.49 10.82
C MET A 72 -12.21 -3.48 9.78
N HIS A 73 -13.39 -3.01 10.16
CA HIS A 73 -14.57 -3.03 9.28
C HIS A 73 -14.57 -1.93 8.21
N PHE A 74 -14.02 -0.75 8.49
CA PHE A 74 -14.09 0.39 7.57
C PHE A 74 -12.78 0.72 6.86
N VAL A 75 -11.63 0.37 7.45
CA VAL A 75 -10.33 0.68 6.85
C VAL A 75 -9.70 -0.56 6.24
N VAL A 76 -9.62 -1.65 7.01
CA VAL A 76 -8.94 -2.86 6.56
C VAL A 76 -9.76 -3.64 5.51
N SER A 77 -11.09 -3.56 5.56
CA SER A 77 -11.97 -4.20 4.58
C SER A 77 -11.85 -3.60 3.17
N GLU A 78 -11.50 -2.32 3.07
CA GLU A 78 -11.29 -1.60 1.80
C GLU A 78 -9.84 -1.74 1.31
N ALA A 79 -8.96 -2.39 2.09
CA ALA A 79 -7.58 -2.59 1.72
C ALA A 79 -7.44 -3.76 0.74
N GLY A 80 -6.62 -3.58 -0.30
CA GLY A 80 -6.38 -4.59 -1.33
C GLY A 80 -4.89 -4.84 -1.53
N SER A 81 -4.50 -6.09 -1.70
CA SER A 81 -3.11 -6.44 -2.01
C SER A 81 -2.89 -6.64 -3.50
N SER A 82 -1.71 -6.31 -4.00
CA SER A 82 -1.27 -6.71 -5.34
C SER A 82 0.22 -7.04 -5.35
N ASP A 83 0.60 -7.97 -6.21
CA ASP A 83 2.00 -8.29 -6.48
C ASP A 83 2.57 -7.36 -7.56
N VAL A 84 3.87 -7.10 -7.46
CA VAL A 84 4.64 -6.52 -8.55
C VAL A 84 4.89 -7.61 -9.60
N ASP A 85 4.36 -7.43 -10.81
CA ASP A 85 4.55 -8.41 -11.88
C ASP A 85 6.00 -8.43 -12.40
N LYS A 86 6.34 -9.43 -13.21
CA LYS A 86 7.70 -9.57 -13.81
C LYS A 86 8.15 -8.38 -14.64
N THR A 87 7.23 -7.49 -15.03
CA THR A 87 7.52 -6.27 -15.79
C THR A 87 7.57 -5.02 -14.90
N GLY A 88 7.45 -5.18 -13.59
CA GLY A 88 7.48 -4.09 -12.62
C GLY A 88 6.18 -3.29 -12.54
N ARG A 89 5.06 -3.88 -12.98
CA ARG A 89 3.75 -3.23 -12.86
C ARG A 89 3.03 -3.70 -11.62
N ILE A 90 2.19 -2.81 -11.10
CA ILE A 90 1.14 -3.12 -10.13
C ILE A 90 -0.20 -2.74 -10.77
#